data_AF-A0A822CH33-F1
#
_entry.id   AF-A0A822CH33-F1
#
_cell.length_a   1.000
_cell.length_b   1.000
_cell.length_c   1.000
_cell.angle_alpha   90.00
_cell.angle_beta   90.00
_cell.angle_gamma   90.00
#
_symmetry.space_group_name_H-M   'P 1'
#
loop_
_entity.id
_entity.type
_entity.pdbx_description
1 polymer ?
#
loop_
_entity_poly.entity_id
_entity_poly.type
_entity_poly.pdbx_seq_one_letter_code
_entity_poly.pdbx_strand_id
1 'polypeptide(L)'
;LNCITLAMEHPSIPTTSPERQFINLTNIIFTIEMSAKVIVSEFIFGLHTYLLISRVPGLKLVVQTLLSSLRLIGYIVVICSLLSLFVLSSRDSWIHIMYNDIDAVDVDMQPIRNYNQAKLVYFISFLLLISFFVINMFVSVVVENFHKCRAE
;
A
#
# COMPACT_ATOMS: atom_id res chain seq x y z
N LEU A 1 4.02 9.14 20.05
CA LEU A 1 3.65 10.50 20.54
C LEU A 1 4.70 10.91 21.57
N ASN A 2 5.33 12.07 21.41
CA ASN A 2 6.38 12.51 22.32
C ASN A 2 5.74 13.03 23.63
N CYS A 3 6.29 12.69 24.80
CA CYS A 3 5.70 13.05 26.10
C CYS A 3 5.54 14.58 26.28
N ILE A 4 6.34 15.36 25.54
CA ILE A 4 6.28 16.82 25.45
C ILE A 4 4.99 17.29 24.74
N THR A 5 4.51 16.57 23.73
CA THR A 5 3.27 16.90 23.01
C THR A 5 2.05 16.65 23.88
N LEU A 6 2.04 15.55 24.64
CA LEU A 6 0.98 15.22 25.61
C LEU A 6 0.93 16.21 26.79
N ALA A 7 2.07 16.76 27.19
CA ALA A 7 2.15 17.75 28.26
C ALA A 7 1.66 19.16 27.84
N MET A 8 1.59 19.46 26.54
CA MET A 8 1.20 20.78 26.01
C MET A 8 -0.20 20.83 25.40
N GLU A 9 -0.94 19.73 25.38
CA GLU A 9 -2.30 19.66 24.83
C GLU A 9 -3.32 20.27 25.82
N HIS A 10 -3.27 21.60 26.02
CA HIS A 10 -4.33 22.32 26.71
C HIS A 10 -5.47 22.59 25.72
N PRO A 11 -6.72 22.15 25.98
CA PRO A 11 -7.81 22.07 24.98
C PRO A 11 -8.44 23.42 24.58
N SER A 12 -7.77 24.56 24.78
CA SER A 12 -8.36 25.89 24.67
C SER A 12 -7.52 26.92 23.91
N ILE A 13 -6.83 26.52 22.83
CA ILE A 13 -6.04 27.44 21.99
C ILE A 13 -6.74 27.66 20.62
N PRO A 14 -7.10 28.91 20.24
CA PRO A 14 -7.82 29.22 19.00
C PRO A 14 -7.02 28.88 17.74
N THR A 15 -7.73 28.49 16.68
CA THR A 15 -7.24 27.81 15.46
C THR A 15 -6.26 28.62 14.59
N THR A 16 -6.08 29.91 14.85
CA THR A 16 -5.23 30.84 14.08
C THR A 16 -4.00 31.35 14.83
N SER A 17 -3.74 30.85 16.04
CA SER A 17 -2.59 31.28 16.85
C SER A 17 -1.23 30.71 16.35
N PRO A 18 -0.12 31.49 16.45
CA PRO A 18 1.21 31.03 16.07
C PRO A 18 1.73 29.85 16.91
N GLU A 19 1.16 29.64 18.10
CA GLU A 19 1.50 28.56 19.02
C GLU A 19 1.16 27.18 18.45
N ARG A 20 -0.01 27.05 17.79
CA ARG A 20 -0.40 25.79 17.12
C ARG A 20 0.49 25.49 15.90
N GLN A 21 0.97 26.52 15.21
CA GLN A 21 1.93 26.35 14.11
C GLN A 21 3.29 25.85 14.62
N PHE A 22 3.77 26.40 15.74
CA PHE A 22 5.01 25.94 16.36
C PHE A 22 4.93 24.49 16.85
N ILE A 23 3.80 24.10 17.44
CA ILE A 23 3.56 22.72 17.89
C ILE A 23 3.49 21.74 16.71
N ASN A 24 2.79 22.09 15.63
CA ASN A 24 2.72 21.26 14.43
C ASN A 24 4.08 21.09 13.75
N LEU A 25 4.86 22.18 13.62
CA LEU A 25 6.20 22.13 13.06
C LEU A 25 7.12 21.20 13.87
N THR A 26 7.08 21.33 15.20
CA THR A 26 7.86 20.51 16.12
C THR A 26 7.47 19.03 16.06
N ASN A 27 6.16 18.73 15.97
CA ASN A 27 5.67 17.36 15.86
C ASN A 27 6.07 16.68 14.54
N ILE A 28 6.11 17.44 13.43
CA ILE A 28 6.60 16.93 12.14
C ILE A 28 8.09 16.59 12.23
N ILE A 29 8.91 17.48 12.81
CA ILE A 29 10.35 17.26 12.97
C ILE A 29 10.62 16.00 13.80
N PHE A 30 9.93 15.82 14.94
CA PHE A 30 10.06 14.61 15.76
C PHE A 30 9.58 13.35 15.05
N THR A 31 8.54 13.45 14.23
CA THR A 31 8.04 12.31 13.45
C THR A 31 9.08 11.86 12.42
N ILE A 32 9.75 12.81 11.77
CA ILE A 32 10.84 12.54 10.82
C ILE A 32 12.06 11.95 11.54
N GLU A 33 12.41 12.45 12.72
CA GLU A 33 13.51 11.92 13.53
C GLU A 33 13.25 10.46 13.94
N MET A 34 12.04 10.16 14.42
CA MET A 34 11.65 8.81 14.84
C MET A 34 11.59 7.84 13.66
N SER A 35 11.08 8.26 12.50
CA SER A 35 11.06 7.40 11.30
C SER A 35 12.47 7.11 10.79
N ALA A 36 13.37 8.10 10.81
CA ALA A 36 14.77 7.89 10.47
C ALA A 36 15.46 6.89 11.42
N LYS A 37 15.21 6.98 12.74
CA LYS A 37 15.75 6.02 13.71
C LYS A 37 15.25 4.59 13.47
N VAL A 38 13.96 4.42 13.15
CA VAL A 38 13.39 3.10 12.84
C VAL A 38 14.03 2.50 11.59
N ILE A 39 14.20 3.28 10.52
CA ILE A 39 14.83 2.83 9.27
C ILE A 39 16.30 2.46 9.50
N VAL A 40 17.05 3.26 10.26
CA VAL A 40 18.45 2.98 10.59
C VAL A 40 18.57 1.72 11.46
N SER A 41 17.66 1.52 12.42
CA SER A 41 17.64 0.32 13.26
C SER A 41 17.29 -0.93 12.47
N GLU A 42 16.30 -0.87 11.57
CA GLU A 42 15.94 -1.96 10.65
C GLU A 42 17.12 -2.32 9.74
N PHE A 43 17.82 -1.32 9.19
CA PHE A 43 18.95 -1.53 8.31
C PHE A 43 20.16 -2.13 9.03
N ILE A 44 20.49 -1.63 10.22
CA ILE A 44 21.61 -2.15 11.03
C ILE A 44 21.30 -3.55 11.58
N PHE A 45 20.07 -3.78 12.06
CA PHE A 45 19.65 -5.10 12.54
C PHE A 45 19.60 -6.11 11.39
N GLY A 46 19.11 -5.69 10.21
CA GLY A 46 19.16 -6.46 8.97
C GLY A 46 20.60 -6.88 8.63
N LEU A 47 21.55 -5.95 8.65
CA LEU A 47 22.97 -6.21 8.33
C LEU A 47 23.66 -7.12 9.34
N HIS A 48 23.41 -6.93 10.65
CA HIS A 48 23.98 -7.74 11.72
C HIS A 48 23.48 -9.19 11.67
N THR A 49 22.18 -9.38 11.41
CA THR A 49 21.56 -10.70 11.28
C THR A 49 22.01 -11.39 9.99
N TYR A 50 22.18 -10.64 8.90
CA TYR A 50 22.72 -11.14 7.63
C TYR A 50 24.16 -11.68 7.77
N LEU A 51 25.00 -10.98 8.56
CA LEU A 51 26.39 -11.39 8.79
C LEU A 51 26.48 -12.69 9.61
N LEU A 52 25.64 -12.86 10.64
CA LEU A 52 25.58 -14.09 11.44
C LEU A 52 25.07 -15.29 10.63
N ILE A 53 24.06 -15.09 9.77
CA ILE A 53 23.52 -16.11 8.87
C ILE A 53 24.50 -16.46 7.74
N SER A 54 25.32 -15.52 7.27
CA SER A 54 26.33 -15.77 6.23
C SER A 54 27.44 -16.74 6.68
N ARG A 55 27.64 -16.88 8.00
CA ARG A 55 28.66 -17.76 8.60
C ARG A 55 28.27 -19.24 8.57
N VAL A 56 26.98 -19.55 8.37
CA VAL A 56 26.47 -20.93 8.35
C VAL A 56 25.97 -21.26 6.93
N PRO A 57 26.74 -22.01 6.12
CA PRO A 57 26.42 -22.21 4.70
C PRO A 57 25.05 -22.89 4.47
N GLY A 58 24.63 -23.78 5.38
CA GLY A 58 23.31 -24.42 5.31
C GLY A 58 22.13 -23.45 5.52
N LEU A 59 22.30 -22.46 6.40
CA LEU A 59 21.24 -21.49 6.70
C LEU A 59 21.11 -20.42 5.60
N LYS A 60 22.23 -20.07 4.95
CA LYS A 60 22.26 -19.17 3.79
C LYS A 60 21.41 -19.71 2.63
N LEU A 61 21.50 -21.01 2.34
CA LEU A 61 20.71 -21.64 1.28
C LEU A 61 19.21 -21.55 1.58
N VAL A 62 18.83 -21.84 2.83
CA VAL A 62 17.42 -21.81 3.30
C VAL A 62 16.86 -20.40 3.26
N VAL A 63 17.60 -19.40 3.74
CA VAL A 63 17.15 -17.99 3.70
C VAL A 63 17.02 -17.49 2.27
N GLN A 64 17.95 -17.86 1.38
CA GLN A 64 17.89 -17.46 -0.03
C GLN A 64 16.76 -18.16 -0.78
N THR A 65 16.49 -19.44 -0.50
CA THR A 65 15.31 -20.13 -1.06
C THR A 65 14.03 -19.52 -0.51
N LEU A 66 13.94 -19.25 0.79
CA LEU A 66 12.78 -18.59 1.40
C LEU A 66 12.52 -17.20 0.80
N LEU A 67 13.54 -16.35 0.65
CA LEU A 67 13.41 -15.03 0.02
C LEU A 67 13.02 -15.12 -1.46
N SER A 68 13.59 -16.06 -2.21
CA SER A 68 13.18 -16.31 -3.61
C SER A 68 11.75 -16.82 -3.71
N SER A 69 11.34 -17.72 -2.82
CA SER A 69 9.97 -18.22 -2.74
C SER A 69 8.99 -17.12 -2.36
N LEU A 70 9.36 -16.22 -1.43
CA LEU A 70 8.52 -15.10 -1.02
C LEU A 70 8.29 -14.12 -2.17
N ARG A 71 9.32 -13.88 -2.99
CA ARG A 71 9.22 -13.04 -4.20
C ARG A 71 8.32 -13.71 -5.25
N LEU A 72 8.45 -15.02 -5.44
CA LEU A 72 7.61 -15.80 -6.36
C LEU A 72 6.14 -15.83 -5.92
N ILE A 73 5.89 -16.01 -4.62
CA ILE A 73 4.56 -15.94 -4.01
C ILE A 73 3.96 -14.56 -4.21
N GLY A 74 4.75 -13.49 -4.05
CA GLY A 74 4.34 -12.12 -4.36
C GLY A 74 3.85 -11.98 -5.82
N TYR A 75 4.64 -12.45 -6.80
CA TYR A 75 4.22 -12.42 -8.20
C TYR A 75 2.96 -13.24 -8.46
N ILE A 76 2.83 -14.44 -7.89
CA ILE A 76 1.64 -15.30 -8.05
C ILE A 76 0.40 -14.62 -7.47
N VAL A 77 0.49 -14.11 -6.24
CA VAL A 77 -0.63 -13.43 -5.57
C VAL A 77 -1.05 -12.19 -6.35
N VAL A 78 -0.09 -11.42 -6.84
CA VAL A 78 -0.40 -10.23 -7.63
C VAL A 78 -1.02 -10.63 -8.97
N ILE A 79 -0.45 -11.59 -9.71
CA ILE A 79 -1.03 -12.07 -10.97
C ILE A 79 -2.45 -12.61 -10.76
N CYS A 80 -2.70 -13.41 -9.71
CA CYS A 80 -4.04 -13.88 -9.36
C CYS A 80 -5.00 -12.73 -9.05
N SER A 81 -4.58 -11.74 -8.27
CA SER A 81 -5.39 -10.56 -7.94
C SER A 81 -5.74 -9.76 -9.19
N LEU A 82 -4.78 -9.59 -10.11
CA LEU A 82 -4.96 -8.88 -11.37
C LEU A 82 -5.87 -9.66 -12.33
N LEU A 83 -5.75 -11.00 -12.39
CA LEU A 83 -6.65 -11.87 -13.16
C LEU A 83 -8.07 -11.80 -12.64
N SER A 84 -8.27 -11.82 -11.31
CA SER A 84 -9.61 -11.67 -10.72
C SER A 84 -10.21 -10.30 -11.00
N LEU A 85 -9.44 -9.23 -10.88
CA LEU A 85 -9.88 -7.87 -11.21
C LEU A 85 -10.16 -7.71 -12.72
N PHE A 86 -9.33 -8.31 -13.57
CA PHE A 86 -9.53 -8.32 -15.03
C PHE A 86 -10.79 -9.10 -15.42
N VAL A 87 -11.04 -10.26 -14.80
CA VAL A 87 -12.27 -11.04 -15.02
C VAL A 87 -13.49 -10.28 -14.51
N LEU A 88 -13.36 -9.56 -13.38
CA LEU A 88 -14.43 -8.73 -12.83
C LEU A 88 -14.72 -7.54 -13.75
N SER A 89 -13.69 -6.87 -14.28
CA SER A 89 -13.82 -5.72 -15.19
C SER A 89 -14.23 -6.11 -16.61
N SER A 90 -13.87 -7.30 -17.08
CA SER A 90 -14.15 -7.76 -18.44
C SER A 90 -15.45 -8.55 -18.57
N ARG A 91 -16.02 -9.03 -17.46
CA ARG A 91 -17.40 -9.54 -17.45
C ARG A 91 -18.36 -8.37 -17.29
N ASP A 92 -19.50 -8.39 -17.98
CA ASP A 92 -20.58 -7.38 -17.92
C ASP A 92 -21.17 -7.10 -16.51
N SER A 93 -20.61 -7.69 -15.46
CA SER A 93 -21.10 -7.61 -14.08
C SER A 93 -20.59 -6.39 -13.30
N TRP A 94 -19.45 -5.77 -13.67
CA TRP A 94 -18.92 -4.60 -12.93
C TRP A 94 -19.88 -3.40 -12.99
N ILE A 95 -20.57 -3.22 -14.11
CA ILE A 95 -21.59 -2.18 -14.29
C ILE A 95 -22.76 -2.41 -13.32
N HIS A 96 -23.20 -3.67 -13.17
CA HIS A 96 -24.26 -4.03 -12.22
C HIS A 96 -23.84 -3.80 -10.76
N ILE A 97 -22.60 -4.14 -10.39
CA ILE A 97 -22.08 -3.88 -9.04
C ILE A 97 -22.03 -2.37 -8.76
N MET A 98 -21.57 -1.58 -9.73
CA MET A 98 -21.54 -0.12 -9.64
C MET A 98 -22.95 0.46 -9.46
N TYR A 99 -23.93 0.04 -10.26
CA TYR A 99 -25.31 0.52 -10.11
C TYR A 99 -25.91 0.13 -8.76
N ASN A 100 -25.67 -1.10 -8.30
CA ASN A 100 -26.13 -1.54 -6.98
C ASN A 100 -25.49 -0.73 -5.84
N ASP A 101 -24.22 -0.32 -5.98
CA ASP A 101 -23.51 0.45 -4.96
C ASP A 101 -23.93 1.94 -4.92
N ILE A 102 -24.30 2.51 -6.07
CA ILE A 102 -24.87 3.87 -6.21
C ILE A 102 -26.28 3.93 -5.62
N ASP A 103 -27.06 2.87 -5.83
CA ASP A 103 -28.43 2.79 -5.36
C ASP A 103 -28.53 2.34 -3.89
N ALA A 104 -27.42 1.88 -3.28
CA ALA A 104 -27.36 1.46 -1.89
C ALA A 104 -27.51 2.66 -0.91
N VAL A 105 -28.41 2.49 0.06
CA VAL A 105 -28.82 3.54 1.01
C VAL A 105 -28.32 3.24 2.42
N ASP A 106 -28.93 2.26 3.10
CA ASP A 106 -28.61 1.84 4.47
C ASP A 106 -29.02 0.36 4.66
N VAL A 107 -28.59 -0.25 5.76
CA VAL A 107 -28.94 -1.64 6.11
C VAL A 107 -30.47 -1.73 6.29
N ASP A 108 -31.08 -2.77 5.70
CA ASP A 108 -32.54 -3.03 5.69
C ASP A 108 -33.41 -2.03 4.89
N MET A 109 -32.82 -1.13 4.11
CA MET A 109 -33.56 -0.27 3.18
C MET A 109 -33.46 -0.74 1.74
N GLN A 110 -34.57 -0.65 0.99
CA GLN A 110 -34.58 -0.96 -0.45
C GLN A 110 -33.76 0.10 -1.21
N PRO A 111 -32.92 -0.30 -2.19
CA PRO A 111 -32.12 0.62 -2.99
C PRO A 111 -32.97 1.70 -3.67
N ILE A 112 -32.52 2.95 -3.57
CA ILE A 112 -33.14 4.12 -4.20
C ILE A 112 -32.24 4.55 -5.36
N ARG A 113 -32.83 4.62 -6.55
CA ARG A 113 -32.10 4.93 -7.77
C ARG A 113 -31.37 6.27 -7.68
N ASN A 114 -30.07 6.28 -7.98
CA ASN A 114 -29.20 7.45 -7.96
C ASN A 114 -29.08 8.14 -6.59
N TYR A 115 -29.18 7.41 -5.47
CA TYR A 115 -29.04 8.00 -4.14
C TYR A 115 -27.64 8.60 -3.90
N ASN A 116 -26.59 7.87 -4.28
CA ASN A 116 -25.21 8.25 -3.92
C ASN A 116 -24.30 8.35 -5.15
N GLN A 117 -24.60 9.28 -6.05
CA GLN A 117 -23.88 9.48 -7.33
C GLN A 117 -22.38 9.79 -7.15
N ALA A 118 -21.95 10.31 -6.00
CA ALA A 118 -20.54 10.57 -5.72
C ALA A 118 -19.68 9.28 -5.70
N LYS A 119 -20.27 8.13 -5.37
CA LYS A 119 -19.57 6.83 -5.37
C LYS A 119 -19.15 6.38 -6.78
N LEU A 120 -19.84 6.86 -7.83
CA LEU A 120 -19.48 6.58 -9.23
C LEU A 120 -18.06 7.09 -9.56
N VAL A 121 -17.76 8.32 -9.14
CA VAL A 121 -16.46 8.95 -9.40
C VAL A 121 -15.34 8.21 -8.68
N TYR A 122 -15.58 7.78 -7.43
CA TYR A 122 -14.67 6.91 -6.69
C TYR A 122 -14.40 5.60 -7.45
N PHE A 123 -15.46 4.92 -7.91
CA PHE A 123 -15.35 3.64 -8.61
C PHE A 123 -14.55 3.74 -9.92
N ILE A 124 -14.81 4.79 -10.73
CA ILE A 124 -14.08 5.04 -11.99
C ILE A 124 -12.61 5.39 -11.72
N SER A 125 -12.34 6.26 -10.73
CA SER A 125 -10.96 6.65 -10.39
C SER A 125 -10.13 5.46 -9.90
N PHE A 126 -10.74 4.58 -9.09
CA PHE A 126 -10.11 3.36 -8.59
C PHE A 126 -9.81 2.36 -9.70
N LEU A 127 -10.75 2.14 -10.63
CA LEU A 127 -10.55 1.27 -11.81
C LEU A 127 -9.42 1.78 -12.71
N LEU A 128 -9.33 3.09 -12.94
CA LEU A 128 -8.26 3.69 -13.74
C LEU A 128 -6.89 3.53 -13.07
N LEU A 129 -6.81 3.80 -11.77
CA LEU A 129 -5.57 3.64 -11.00
C LEU A 129 -5.07 2.20 -11.04
N ILE A 130 -5.95 1.24 -10.76
CA ILE A 130 -5.61 -0.19 -10.79
C ILE A 130 -5.18 -0.60 -12.20
N SER A 131 -5.95 -0.26 -13.23
CA SER A 131 -5.63 -0.61 -14.62
C SER A 131 -4.26 -0.08 -15.06
N PHE A 132 -3.93 1.16 -14.69
CA PHE A 132 -2.62 1.74 -14.94
C PHE A 132 -1.48 0.95 -14.27
N PHE A 133 -1.64 0.60 -12.99
CA PHE A 133 -0.65 -0.21 -12.28
C PHE A 133 -0.52 -1.63 -12.86
N VAL A 134 -1.62 -2.28 -13.24
CA VAL A 134 -1.65 -3.62 -13.85
C VAL A 134 -0.81 -3.62 -15.13
N ILE A 135 -1.04 -2.64 -16.00
CA ILE A 135 -0.35 -2.54 -17.30
C ILE A 135 1.14 -2.30 -17.08
N ASN A 136 1.50 -1.35 -16.21
CA ASN A 136 2.90 -1.04 -15.94
C ASN A 136 3.64 -2.23 -15.31
N MET A 137 2.97 -2.99 -14.44
CA MET A 137 3.54 -4.20 -13.88
C MET A 137 3.72 -5.29 -14.95
N PHE A 138 2.72 -5.50 -15.82
CA PHE A 138 2.81 -6.48 -16.90
C PHE A 138 3.99 -6.19 -17.83
N VAL A 139 4.13 -4.93 -18.24
CA VAL A 139 5.27 -4.48 -19.07
C VAL A 139 6.59 -4.74 -18.35
N SER A 140 6.70 -4.46 -17.05
CA SER A 140 7.91 -4.72 -16.25
C SER A 140 8.30 -6.21 -16.27
N VAL A 141 7.34 -7.12 -16.07
CA VAL A 141 7.59 -8.57 -16.07
C VAL A 141 7.98 -9.08 -17.45
N VAL A 142 7.33 -8.58 -18.50
CA VAL A 142 7.66 -8.95 -19.89
C VAL A 142 9.07 -8.47 -20.24
N VAL A 143 9.43 -7.24 -19.88
CA VAL A 143 10.77 -6.66 -20.11
C VAL A 143 11.85 -7.44 -19.36
N GLU A 144 11.62 -7.81 -18.10
CA GLU A 144 12.54 -8.66 -17.34
C GLU A 144 12.77 -10.03 -18.00
N ASN A 145 11.72 -10.63 -18.58
CA ASN A 145 11.84 -11.87 -19.35
C ASN A 145 12.68 -11.69 -20.63
N PHE A 146 12.47 -10.60 -21.37
CA PHE A 146 13.28 -10.30 -22.54
C PHE A 146 14.76 -10.06 -22.21
N HIS A 147 15.04 -9.41 -21.07
CA HIS A 147 16.42 -9.21 -20.62
C HIS A 147 17.11 -10.52 -20.21
N LYS A 148 16.38 -11.48 -19.63
CA LYS A 148 16.92 -12.82 -19.34
C LYS A 148 17.27 -13.61 -20.60
N CYS A 149 16.37 -13.67 -21.58
CA CYS A 149 16.63 -14.40 -22.83
C CYS A 149 17.78 -13.84 -23.68
N ARG A 150 18.16 -12.57 -23.48
CA ARG A 150 19.30 -11.93 -24.17
C ARG A 150 20.63 -12.11 -23.43
N ALA A 151 20.59 -12.54 -22.17
CA ALA A 151 21.78 -12.78 -21.35
C ALA A 151 22.28 -14.23 -21.42
N GLU A 152 21.45 -15.14 -21.93
CA GLU A 152 21.81 -16.49 -22.40
C GLU A 152 22.21 -16.45 -23.89
#